data_AF-A0AAN0LVA8-F1
#
_entry.id   AF-A0AAN0LVA8-F1
#
_cell.length_a   1.000
_cell.length_b   1.000
_cell.length_c   1.000
_cell.angle_alpha   90.00
_cell.angle_beta   90.00
_cell.angle_gamma   90.00
#
_symmetry.space_group_name_H-M   'P 1'
#
loop_
_entity.id
_entity.type
_entity.pdbx_description
1 polymer ?
#
loop_
_entity_poly.entity_id
_entity_poly.type
_entity_poly.pdbx_seq_one_letter_code
_entity_poly.pdbx_strand_id
1 'polypeptide(L)'
;MINKDLSQIVVGTGYLEFKRGNQSQTVTVFSADGKTSKVYTLHFQREASTKLFNLKVKNHAFNHNATFAWDTYTYDVNSYQTVGIEVEAETFDEKASVSVEGLDSLKVGDNTIRVSVTREGVEPTVYTLNVNRNLALNFDYSGAVQRVVIPQSGYYKIEAWVHKGVPTVTKDPVEKVAIRQEKFISKSVKNCL
;
A
#
# COMPACT_ATOMS: atom_id res chain seq x y z
N MET A 1 -32.31 9.67 26.28
CA MET A 1 -33.28 10.79 26.29
C MET A 1 -32.61 11.96 27.01
N ILE A 2 -32.39 13.10 26.35
CA ILE A 2 -31.80 14.30 26.98
C ILE A 2 -32.95 15.27 27.30
N ASN A 3 -32.98 15.75 28.54
CA ASN A 3 -33.96 16.69 29.05
C ASN A 3 -33.81 18.04 28.32
N LYS A 4 -34.86 18.45 27.60
CA LYS A 4 -34.88 19.61 26.71
C LYS A 4 -35.40 20.82 27.49
N ASP A 5 -34.54 21.47 28.26
CA ASP A 5 -34.81 22.86 28.66
C ASP A 5 -34.55 23.74 27.42
N LEU A 6 -35.63 24.30 26.87
CA LEU A 6 -35.77 24.74 25.47
C LEU A 6 -34.99 26.02 25.06
N SER A 7 -34.03 26.50 25.86
CA SER A 7 -33.32 27.76 25.60
C SER A 7 -31.79 27.64 25.54
N GLN A 8 -31.20 26.52 25.95
CA GLN A 8 -29.74 26.35 25.91
C GLN A 8 -29.26 25.88 24.54
N ILE A 9 -28.18 26.47 24.03
CA ILE A 9 -27.53 26.06 22.78
C ILE A 9 -26.34 25.17 23.13
N VAL A 10 -26.26 24.00 22.50
CA VAL A 10 -25.12 23.07 22.65
C VAL A 10 -24.40 22.92 21.31
N VAL A 11 -23.10 23.18 21.29
CA VAL A 11 -22.23 23.10 20.10
C VAL A 11 -21.14 22.05 20.35
N GLY A 12 -20.70 21.36 19.29
CA GLY A 12 -19.67 20.31 19.38
C GLY A 12 -20.22 18.91 19.65
N THR A 13 -21.51 18.69 19.38
CA THR A 13 -22.12 17.34 19.35
C THR A 13 -22.19 16.82 17.91
N GLY A 14 -22.30 15.51 17.75
CA GLY A 14 -22.40 14.86 16.44
C GLY A 14 -21.62 13.56 16.40
N TYR A 15 -21.40 13.06 15.18
CA TYR A 15 -20.58 11.88 14.95
C TYR A 15 -19.09 12.26 14.91
N LEU A 16 -18.27 11.49 15.63
CA LEU A 16 -16.82 11.60 15.60
C LEU A 16 -16.22 10.39 14.92
N GLU A 17 -15.42 10.63 13.89
CA GLU A 17 -14.63 9.59 13.24
C GLU A 17 -13.27 9.48 13.92
N PHE A 18 -12.93 8.29 14.41
CA PHE A 18 -11.64 7.99 15.02
C PHE A 18 -10.80 7.15 14.06
N LYS A 19 -9.79 7.74 13.43
CA LYS A 19 -8.92 7.02 12.50
C LYS A 19 -7.76 6.34 13.23
N ARG A 20 -7.01 7.09 14.03
CA ARG A 20 -5.83 6.62 14.77
C ARG A 20 -5.61 7.45 16.03
N GLY A 21 -4.80 6.91 16.94
CA GLY A 21 -4.35 7.65 18.13
C GLY A 21 -5.47 8.03 19.10
N ASN A 22 -5.10 8.87 20.06
CA ASN A 22 -6.03 9.47 21.00
C ASN A 22 -6.63 10.74 20.40
N GLN A 23 -7.86 11.07 20.78
CA GLN A 23 -8.55 12.24 20.26
C GLN A 23 -9.34 12.92 21.37
N SER A 24 -9.64 14.20 21.20
CA SER A 24 -10.47 14.95 22.15
C SER A 24 -11.57 15.70 21.41
N GLN A 25 -12.72 15.86 22.07
CA GLN A 25 -13.83 16.69 21.59
C GLN A 25 -14.19 17.70 22.66
N THR A 26 -14.43 18.94 22.24
CA THR A 26 -15.01 19.97 23.11
C THR A 26 -16.51 20.09 22.85
N VAL A 27 -17.29 20.06 23.92
CA VAL A 27 -18.72 20.36 23.91
C VAL A 27 -18.91 21.65 24.66
N THR A 28 -19.50 22.65 24.01
CA THR A 28 -19.78 23.96 24.63
C THR A 28 -21.28 24.10 24.83
N VAL A 29 -21.68 24.36 26.05
CA VAL A 29 -23.07 24.64 26.43
C VAL A 29 -23.18 26.13 26.75
N PHE A 30 -24.05 26.83 26.03
CA PHE A 30 -24.37 28.23 26.27
C PHE A 30 -25.60 28.35 27.18
N SER A 31 -25.58 29.34 28.08
CA SER A 31 -26.77 29.72 28.84
C SER A 31 -27.90 30.16 27.92
N ALA A 32 -29.13 30.12 28.44
CA ALA A 32 -30.35 30.50 27.73
C ALA A 32 -30.28 31.87 27.03
N ASP A 33 -29.53 32.81 27.61
CA ASP A 33 -29.34 34.18 27.14
C ASP A 33 -28.05 34.37 26.31
N GLY A 34 -27.28 33.30 26.09
CA GLY A 34 -26.03 33.30 25.32
C GLY A 34 -24.85 34.04 25.99
N LYS A 35 -25.01 34.60 27.19
CA LYS A 35 -23.98 35.44 27.83
C LYS A 35 -22.88 34.65 28.53
N THR A 36 -23.17 33.42 28.92
CA THR A 36 -22.21 32.55 29.59
C THR A 36 -22.13 31.21 28.87
N SER A 37 -20.99 30.54 28.98
CA SER A 37 -20.80 29.20 28.45
C SER A 37 -20.00 28.34 29.40
N LYS A 38 -20.21 27.03 29.32
CA LYS A 38 -19.38 26.01 29.95
C LYS A 38 -18.83 25.09 28.89
N VAL A 39 -17.52 24.83 28.97
CA VAL A 39 -16.81 23.93 28.06
C VAL A 39 -16.56 22.61 28.78
N TYR A 40 -16.95 21.51 28.14
CA TYR A 40 -16.66 20.16 28.56
C TYR A 40 -15.72 19.53 27.53
N THR A 41 -14.53 19.11 27.97
CA THR A 41 -13.57 18.41 27.10
C THR A 41 -13.66 16.92 27.38
N LEU A 42 -13.98 16.14 26.35
CA LEU A 42 -13.95 14.69 26.38
C LEU A 42 -12.61 14.21 25.81
N HIS A 43 -11.87 13.44 26.59
CA HIS A 43 -10.64 12.78 26.15
C HIS A 43 -10.93 11.31 25.84
N PHE A 44 -10.72 10.92 24.59
CA PHE A 44 -10.88 9.55 24.13
C PHE A 44 -9.51 8.90 24.04
N GLN A 45 -9.31 7.84 24.81
CA GLN A 45 -8.10 7.04 24.81
C GLN A 45 -8.42 5.67 24.24
N ARG A 46 -7.59 5.21 23.30
CA ARG A 46 -7.66 3.85 22.76
C ARG A 46 -6.82 2.91 23.61
N GLU A 47 -7.24 1.65 23.65
CA GLU A 47 -6.41 0.56 24.18
C GLU A 47 -5.10 0.46 23.40
N ALA A 48 -4.02 0.09 24.09
CA ALA A 48 -2.73 -0.14 23.47
C ALA A 48 -2.82 -1.26 22.42
N SER A 49 -2.17 -1.08 21.28
CA SER A 49 -2.34 -2.00 20.14
C SER A 49 -1.06 -2.19 19.34
N THR A 50 -0.86 -3.41 18.83
CA THR A 50 0.19 -3.75 17.87
C THR A 50 -0.34 -3.90 16.45
N LYS A 51 -1.58 -3.48 16.16
CA LYS A 51 -2.15 -3.58 14.80
C LYS A 51 -1.77 -2.37 13.93
N LEU A 52 -1.57 -2.64 12.64
CA LEU A 52 -1.39 -1.59 11.63
C LEU A 52 -2.75 -1.03 11.22
N PHE A 53 -2.82 0.30 11.10
CA PHE A 53 -3.91 1.03 10.44
C PHE A 53 -3.79 0.94 8.91
N ASN A 54 -2.56 0.94 8.39
CA ASN A 54 -2.28 0.88 6.97
C ASN A 54 -0.96 0.14 6.72
N LEU A 55 -0.90 -0.63 5.62
CA LEU A 55 0.30 -1.26 5.10
C LEU A 55 0.27 -1.18 3.59
N LYS A 56 1.33 -0.63 3.00
CA LYS A 56 1.50 -0.49 1.55
C LYS A 56 2.90 -0.88 1.14
N VAL A 57 3.00 -1.36 -0.09
CA VAL A 57 4.27 -1.56 -0.76
C VAL A 57 4.35 -0.55 -1.89
N LYS A 58 5.29 0.39 -1.82
CA LYS A 58 5.32 1.54 -2.72
C LYS A 58 5.44 1.08 -4.17
N ASN A 59 4.61 1.64 -5.06
CA ASN A 59 4.50 1.26 -6.47
C ASN A 59 4.08 -0.19 -6.74
N HIS A 60 3.56 -0.92 -5.74
CA HIS A 60 3.06 -2.28 -5.92
C HIS A 60 1.64 -2.38 -5.36
N ALA A 61 0.83 -3.24 -5.98
CA ALA A 61 -0.45 -3.66 -5.45
C ALA A 61 -0.32 -5.03 -4.78
N PHE A 62 -1.18 -5.31 -3.80
CA PHE A 62 -1.36 -6.68 -3.36
C PHE A 62 -2.06 -7.49 -4.45
N ASN A 63 -1.69 -8.76 -4.57
CA ASN A 63 -2.26 -9.66 -5.57
C ASN A 63 -3.78 -9.78 -5.40
N HIS A 64 -4.46 -10.13 -6.50
CA HIS A 64 -5.92 -10.22 -6.56
C HIS A 64 -6.66 -8.91 -6.20
N ASN A 65 -5.97 -7.77 -6.30
CA ASN A 65 -6.49 -6.45 -5.90
C ASN A 65 -6.92 -6.40 -4.43
N ALA A 66 -6.25 -7.17 -3.56
CA ALA A 66 -6.52 -7.13 -2.14
C ALA A 66 -6.25 -5.73 -1.57
N THR A 67 -7.11 -5.27 -0.68
CA THR A 67 -6.92 -4.07 0.11
C THR A 67 -6.43 -4.44 1.49
N PHE A 68 -5.57 -3.61 2.09
CA PHE A 68 -5.13 -3.84 3.46
C PHE A 68 -6.31 -3.91 4.43
N ALA A 69 -6.32 -4.96 5.25
CA ALA A 69 -7.16 -5.17 6.41
C ALA A 69 -6.27 -5.49 7.63
N TRP A 70 -6.57 -4.88 8.76
CA TRP A 70 -5.74 -4.93 9.97
C TRP A 70 -5.66 -6.32 10.62
N ASP A 71 -6.63 -7.19 10.32
CA ASP A 71 -6.77 -8.57 10.81
C ASP A 71 -6.26 -9.62 9.80
N THR A 72 -5.74 -9.19 8.65
CA THR A 72 -5.09 -10.05 7.66
C THR A 72 -3.58 -9.91 7.78
N TYR A 73 -2.90 -11.02 8.05
CA TYR A 73 -1.47 -11.04 8.42
C TYR A 73 -0.55 -11.51 7.29
N THR A 74 -1.08 -11.81 6.10
CA THR A 74 -0.28 -12.27 4.97
C THR A 74 -0.81 -11.66 3.68
N TYR A 75 0.10 -11.12 2.87
CA TYR A 75 -0.21 -10.56 1.55
C TYR A 75 0.83 -11.03 0.53
N ASP A 76 0.36 -11.35 -0.67
CA ASP A 76 1.24 -11.69 -1.78
C ASP A 76 1.45 -10.46 -2.68
N VAL A 77 2.69 -10.25 -3.10
CA VAL A 77 3.10 -9.12 -3.93
C VAL A 77 3.97 -9.60 -5.08
N ASN A 78 3.59 -9.28 -6.31
CA ASN A 78 4.47 -9.46 -7.46
C ASN A 78 5.32 -8.21 -7.67
N SER A 79 6.63 -8.39 -7.83
CA SER A 79 7.55 -7.30 -8.17
C SER A 79 8.33 -7.62 -9.43
N TYR A 80 8.47 -6.62 -10.31
CA TYR A 80 9.35 -6.69 -11.49
C TYR A 80 10.53 -5.72 -11.35
N GLN A 81 10.70 -5.09 -10.18
CA GLN A 81 11.75 -4.12 -9.96
C GLN A 81 13.12 -4.80 -9.81
N THR A 82 14.13 -4.14 -10.34
CA THR A 82 15.55 -4.50 -10.12
C THR A 82 16.15 -3.77 -8.93
N VAL A 83 15.51 -2.67 -8.50
CA VAL A 83 15.84 -1.91 -7.30
C VAL A 83 14.91 -2.39 -6.18
N GLY A 84 15.38 -2.38 -4.94
CA GLY A 84 14.67 -2.95 -3.78
C GLY A 84 13.25 -2.39 -3.58
N ILE A 85 12.48 -3.07 -2.72
CA ILE A 85 11.10 -2.70 -2.39
C ILE A 85 11.08 -1.74 -1.19
N GLU A 86 10.13 -0.81 -1.17
CA GLU A 86 9.88 0.09 -0.04
C GLU A 86 8.52 -0.24 0.58
N VAL A 87 8.48 -0.39 1.90
CA VAL A 87 7.28 -0.72 2.68
C VAL A 87 6.90 0.49 3.52
N GLU A 88 5.63 0.90 3.43
CA GLU A 88 5.04 1.98 4.21
C GLU A 88 4.02 1.37 5.17
N ALA A 89 4.20 1.60 6.47
CA ALA A 89 3.33 1.06 7.51
C ALA A 89 2.93 2.15 8.51
N GLU A 90 1.66 2.16 8.89
CA GLU A 90 1.12 3.10 9.89
C GLU A 90 0.41 2.32 10.99
N THR A 91 0.67 2.64 12.25
CA THR A 91 0.09 1.96 13.42
C THR A 91 -1.20 2.62 13.87
N PHE A 92 -2.08 1.84 14.51
CA PHE A 92 -3.23 2.42 15.23
C PHE A 92 -2.82 3.16 16.51
N ASP A 93 -1.82 2.63 17.22
CA ASP A 93 -1.24 3.21 18.43
C ASP A 93 0.04 3.98 18.08
N GLU A 94 0.06 5.28 18.37
CA GLU A 94 1.19 6.18 18.12
C GLU A 94 2.42 5.84 18.96
N LYS A 95 2.27 5.06 20.03
CA LYS A 95 3.35 4.56 20.87
C LYS A 95 3.88 3.19 20.43
N ALA A 96 3.26 2.56 19.43
CA ALA A 96 3.78 1.33 18.85
C ALA A 96 4.96 1.62 17.91
N SER A 97 5.90 0.68 17.81
CA SER A 97 7.06 0.77 16.93
C SER A 97 6.95 -0.27 15.83
N VAL A 98 7.45 0.06 14.63
CA VAL A 98 7.47 -0.82 13.46
C VAL A 98 8.91 -1.14 13.08
N SER A 99 9.21 -2.41 12.82
CA SER A 99 10.43 -2.86 12.17
C SER A 99 10.11 -3.68 10.92
N VAL A 100 10.96 -3.58 9.89
CA VAL A 100 10.80 -4.31 8.63
C VAL A 100 12.07 -5.09 8.34
N GLU A 101 11.92 -6.39 8.09
CA GLU A 101 13.01 -7.32 7.81
C GLU A 101 12.83 -7.98 6.44
N GLY A 102 13.94 -8.35 5.79
CA GLY A 102 13.91 -9.07 4.51
C GLY A 102 13.94 -8.18 3.26
N LEU A 103 14.21 -6.87 3.41
CA LEU A 103 14.37 -5.94 2.28
C LEU A 103 15.73 -6.03 1.60
N ASP A 104 16.76 -6.41 2.35
CA ASP A 104 18.13 -6.46 1.86
C ASP A 104 18.33 -7.71 0.98
N SER A 105 18.37 -7.51 -0.33
CA SER A 105 18.71 -8.53 -1.35
C SER A 105 17.58 -9.50 -1.76
N LEU A 106 16.46 -8.95 -2.26
CA LEU A 106 15.41 -9.73 -2.92
C LEU A 106 15.96 -10.56 -4.09
N LYS A 107 15.84 -11.88 -3.98
CA LYS A 107 16.22 -12.85 -5.02
C LYS A 107 15.13 -12.95 -6.06
N VAL A 108 15.47 -13.37 -7.28
CA VAL A 108 14.45 -13.77 -8.26
C VAL A 108 13.66 -14.95 -7.68
N GLY A 109 12.34 -14.94 -7.84
CA GLY A 109 11.43 -15.91 -7.23
C GLY A 109 10.91 -15.44 -5.88
N ASP A 110 10.63 -16.39 -4.99
CA ASP A 110 9.95 -16.13 -3.73
C ASP A 110 10.88 -15.52 -2.67
N ASN A 111 10.36 -14.50 -1.98
CA ASN A 111 10.99 -13.82 -0.87
C ASN A 111 9.95 -13.56 0.22
N THR A 112 10.41 -13.39 1.46
CA THR A 112 9.53 -13.09 2.59
C THR A 112 10.04 -11.83 3.28
N ILE A 113 9.17 -10.83 3.37
CA ILE A 113 9.39 -9.61 4.17
C ILE A 113 8.49 -9.70 5.41
N ARG A 114 9.02 -9.38 6.58
CA ARG A 114 8.27 -9.33 7.84
C ARG A 114 8.18 -7.90 8.33
N VAL A 115 6.97 -7.46 8.61
CA VAL A 115 6.67 -6.16 9.23
C VAL A 115 6.17 -6.43 10.65
N SER A 116 7.03 -6.19 11.62
CA SER A 116 6.77 -6.46 13.03
C SER A 116 6.35 -5.18 13.73
N VAL A 117 5.28 -5.25 14.52
CA VAL A 117 4.78 -4.14 15.32
C VAL A 117 4.84 -4.50 16.78
N THR A 118 5.51 -3.68 17.57
CA THR A 118 5.73 -3.89 19.01
C THR A 118 5.19 -2.73 19.83
N ARG A 119 4.61 -3.05 20.98
CA ARG A 119 4.13 -2.09 21.97
C ARG A 119 4.33 -2.67 23.36
N GLU A 120 4.99 -1.94 24.25
CA GLU A 120 5.25 -2.40 25.62
C GLU A 120 3.97 -2.88 26.32
N GLY A 121 4.01 -4.08 26.91
CA GLY A 121 2.88 -4.69 27.61
C GLY A 121 1.81 -5.31 26.70
N VAL A 122 2.01 -5.33 25.38
CA VAL A 122 1.08 -5.89 24.39
C VAL A 122 1.80 -6.91 23.50
N GLU A 123 1.14 -8.02 23.19
CA GLU A 123 1.69 -9.05 22.33
C GLU A 123 2.05 -8.49 20.93
N PRO A 124 3.27 -8.75 20.41
CA PRO A 124 3.67 -8.31 19.08
C PRO A 124 2.77 -8.86 17.98
N THR A 125 2.52 -8.06 16.94
CA THR A 125 1.85 -8.53 15.71
C THR A 125 2.86 -8.50 14.56
N VAL A 126 2.85 -9.54 13.73
CA VAL A 126 3.68 -9.62 12.51
C VAL A 126 2.78 -9.72 11.29
N TYR A 127 3.02 -8.84 10.33
CA TYR A 127 2.44 -8.91 8.98
C TYR A 127 3.50 -9.43 8.01
N THR A 128 3.15 -10.43 7.21
CA THR A 128 4.06 -11.09 6.27
C THR A 128 3.73 -10.68 4.84
N LEU A 129 4.73 -10.24 4.09
CA LEU A 129 4.61 -10.02 2.65
C LEU A 129 5.39 -11.13 1.92
N ASN A 130 4.68 -11.95 1.16
CA ASN A 130 5.27 -12.92 0.26
C ASN A 130 5.52 -12.22 -1.07
N VAL A 131 6.78 -11.92 -1.35
CA VAL A 131 7.17 -11.19 -2.55
C VAL A 131 7.70 -12.17 -3.60
N ASN A 132 7.00 -12.30 -4.71
CA ASN A 132 7.51 -13.01 -5.88
C ASN A 132 8.14 -12.00 -6.85
N ARG A 133 9.48 -12.03 -6.94
CA ARG A 133 10.25 -11.15 -7.83
C ARG A 133 10.45 -11.81 -9.20
N ASN A 134 9.81 -11.27 -10.22
CA ASN A 134 9.85 -11.75 -11.59
C ASN A 134 10.82 -10.94 -12.46
N LEU A 135 11.45 -11.60 -13.45
CA LEU A 135 12.36 -10.94 -14.39
C LEU A 135 11.66 -10.28 -15.58
N ALA A 136 10.46 -10.75 -15.92
CA ALA A 136 9.68 -10.29 -17.06
C ALA A 136 8.23 -10.77 -16.91
N LEU A 137 7.32 -10.04 -17.54
CA LEU A 137 6.01 -10.56 -17.91
C LEU A 137 6.16 -11.32 -19.23
N ASN A 138 5.90 -12.62 -19.24
CA ASN A 138 6.01 -13.46 -20.44
C ASN A 138 4.62 -13.72 -21.03
N PHE A 139 4.51 -13.64 -22.36
CA PHE A 139 3.29 -13.86 -23.11
C PHE A 139 3.56 -14.82 -24.27
N ASP A 140 2.71 -15.82 -24.41
CA ASP A 140 2.71 -16.68 -25.59
C ASP A 140 2.12 -15.91 -26.77
N TYR A 141 2.69 -16.10 -27.95
CA TYR A 141 2.13 -15.53 -29.16
C TYR A 141 0.82 -16.22 -29.51
N SER A 142 -0.24 -15.43 -29.69
CA SER A 142 -1.59 -15.94 -29.97
C SER A 142 -2.16 -15.50 -31.33
N GLY A 143 -1.46 -14.67 -32.10
CA GLY A 143 -1.98 -14.06 -33.33
C GLY A 143 -3.11 -13.04 -33.14
N ALA A 144 -3.55 -12.80 -31.89
CA ALA A 144 -4.65 -11.90 -31.56
C ALA A 144 -4.19 -10.71 -30.69
N VAL A 145 -5.02 -9.67 -30.61
CA VAL A 145 -4.78 -8.53 -29.69
C VAL A 145 -4.80 -9.03 -28.25
N GLN A 146 -3.70 -8.80 -27.52
CA GLN A 146 -3.60 -9.08 -26.09
C GLN A 146 -3.66 -7.77 -25.29
N ARG A 147 -4.45 -7.76 -24.21
CA ARG A 147 -4.48 -6.64 -23.25
C ARG A 147 -3.66 -7.05 -22.03
N VAL A 148 -2.66 -6.24 -21.70
CA VAL A 148 -1.78 -6.48 -20.56
C VAL A 148 -2.03 -5.41 -19.50
N VAL A 149 -2.32 -5.84 -18.28
CA VAL A 149 -2.36 -4.95 -17.11
C VAL A 149 -0.93 -4.79 -16.61
N ILE A 150 -0.43 -3.56 -16.62
CA ILE A 150 0.91 -3.27 -16.12
C ILE A 150 0.87 -3.25 -14.58
N PRO A 151 1.70 -4.06 -13.89
CA PRO A 151 1.58 -4.28 -12.45
C PRO A 151 2.12 -3.12 -11.61
N GLN A 152 2.98 -2.26 -12.17
CA GLN A 152 3.66 -1.19 -11.45
C GLN A 152 4.04 -0.02 -12.37
N SER A 153 4.19 1.19 -11.84
CA SER A 153 4.68 2.33 -12.62
C SER A 153 6.15 2.14 -13.00
N GLY A 154 6.56 2.66 -14.17
CA GLY A 154 7.97 2.64 -14.59
C GLY A 154 8.15 2.53 -16.10
N TYR A 155 9.42 2.33 -16.51
CA TYR A 155 9.78 2.12 -17.90
C TYR A 155 9.81 0.63 -18.21
N TYR A 156 9.31 0.27 -19.38
CA TYR A 156 9.23 -1.12 -19.82
C TYR A 156 9.85 -1.27 -21.21
N LYS A 157 10.71 -2.26 -21.37
CA LYS A 157 11.22 -2.71 -22.65
C LYS A 157 10.38 -3.89 -23.13
N ILE A 158 9.91 -3.81 -24.37
CA ILE A 158 9.15 -4.86 -25.04
C ILE A 158 10.13 -5.61 -25.95
N GLU A 159 10.20 -6.93 -25.80
CA GLU A 159 11.04 -7.83 -26.60
C GLU A 159 10.15 -8.90 -27.24
N ALA A 160 10.46 -9.26 -28.48
CA ALA A 160 9.78 -10.31 -29.23
C ALA A 160 10.82 -11.26 -29.83
N TRP A 161 10.56 -12.57 -29.75
CA TRP A 161 11.45 -13.60 -30.31
C TRP A 161 10.80 -14.26 -31.52
N VAL A 162 11.57 -14.35 -32.60
CA VAL A 162 11.17 -15.01 -33.85
C VAL A 162 11.86 -16.37 -34.03
N HIS A 163 11.22 -17.30 -34.73
CA HIS A 163 11.85 -18.60 -35.04
C HIS A 163 13.16 -18.43 -35.83
N LYS A 164 14.20 -19.18 -35.45
CA LYS A 164 15.44 -19.29 -36.22
C LYS A 164 15.34 -20.44 -37.22
N GLY A 165 15.07 -20.14 -38.50
CA GLY A 165 15.19 -21.10 -39.60
C GLY A 165 13.89 -21.54 -40.32
N VAL A 166 12.76 -20.84 -40.15
CA VAL A 166 11.53 -21.13 -40.92
C VAL A 166 11.56 -20.36 -42.26
N PRO A 167 11.31 -21.00 -43.42
CA PRO A 167 11.13 -20.29 -44.66
C PRO A 167 9.90 -19.38 -44.54
N THR A 168 10.10 -18.09 -44.77
CA THR A 168 9.05 -17.08 -44.86
C THR A 168 8.05 -17.47 -45.93
N VAL A 169 6.96 -18.17 -45.56
CA VAL A 169 5.56 -17.99 -46.01
C VAL A 169 4.74 -19.04 -45.22
N THR A 170 3.72 -18.59 -44.46
CA THR A 170 2.59 -19.33 -43.80
C THR A 170 2.54 -19.48 -42.27
N LYS A 171 3.50 -19.00 -41.48
CA LYS A 171 3.30 -18.85 -40.01
C LYS A 171 3.80 -17.50 -39.51
N ASP A 172 3.03 -16.92 -38.59
CA ASP A 172 3.42 -15.69 -37.91
C ASP A 172 4.81 -15.84 -37.30
N PRO A 173 5.74 -14.91 -37.57
CA PRO A 173 7.15 -15.12 -37.28
C PRO A 173 7.49 -15.04 -35.79
N VAL A 174 6.61 -14.49 -34.96
CA VAL A 174 6.82 -14.28 -33.51
C VAL A 174 6.26 -15.44 -32.72
N GLU A 175 7.04 -15.97 -31.78
CA GLU A 175 6.64 -17.11 -30.93
C GLU A 175 6.35 -16.67 -29.49
N LYS A 176 7.07 -15.67 -28.99
CA LYS A 176 6.92 -15.14 -27.63
C LYS A 176 7.12 -13.63 -27.61
N VAL A 177 6.45 -12.99 -26.66
CA VAL A 177 6.64 -11.58 -26.31
C VAL A 177 6.90 -11.49 -24.82
N ALA A 178 7.82 -10.62 -24.39
CA ALA A 178 8.01 -10.33 -22.99
C ALA A 178 8.18 -8.85 -22.76
N ILE A 179 7.75 -8.43 -21.58
CA ILE A 179 7.81 -7.05 -21.13
C ILE A 179 8.67 -7.04 -19.87
N ARG A 180 9.81 -6.37 -19.94
CA ARG A 180 10.76 -6.23 -18.84
C ARG A 180 10.70 -4.82 -18.29
N GLN A 181 10.65 -4.66 -16.98
CA GLN A 181 10.81 -3.34 -16.39
C GLN A 181 12.28 -2.95 -16.38
N GLU A 182 12.58 -1.70 -16.77
CA GLU A 182 13.91 -1.14 -16.78
C GLU A 182 14.00 0.12 -15.93
N LYS A 183 15.22 0.41 -15.45
CA LYS A 183 15.56 1.71 -14.88
C LYS A 183 15.86 2.67 -16.02
N PHE A 184 15.25 3.85 -16.02
CA PHE A 184 15.57 4.88 -17.01
C PHE A 184 17.03 5.30 -16.84
N ILE A 185 17.84 5.08 -17.89
CA ILE A 185 19.18 5.63 -17.99
C ILE A 185 19.13 6.58 -19.18
N SER A 186 19.10 7.90 -18.93
CA SER A 186 19.30 8.87 -20.00
C SER A 186 20.75 8.73 -20.49
N LYS A 187 20.94 8.08 -21.64
CA LYS A 187 22.20 8.23 -22.37
C LYS A 187 22.21 9.65 -22.92
N SER A 188 23.02 10.50 -22.32
CA SER A 188 23.36 11.81 -22.90
C SER A 188 24.01 11.54 -24.26
N VAL A 189 23.31 11.84 -25.34
CA VAL A 189 23.91 11.83 -26.68
C VAL A 189 24.88 13.01 -26.70
N LYS A 190 26.19 12.73 -26.62
CA LYS A 190 27.20 13.70 -27.03
C LYS A 190 27.07 13.82 -28.54
N ASN A 191 26.40 14.87 -29.00
CA ASN A 191 26.52 15.30 -30.39
C ASN A 191 27.98 15.72 -30.59
N CYS A 192 28.72 14.93 -31.36
CA CYS A 192 30.01 15.34 -31.90
C CYS A 192 29.70 16.16 -33.16
N LEU A 193 30.15 17.42 -33.14
CA LEU A 193 30.15 18.33 -34.29
C LEU A 193 31.06 17.79 -35.41
#